data_AF-A0A9W8JBK5-F1
#
_entry.id   AF-A0A9W8JBK5-F1
#
_cell.length_a   1.000
_cell.length_b   1.000
_cell.length_c   1.000
_cell.angle_alpha   90.00
_cell.angle_beta   90.00
_cell.angle_gamma   90.00
#
_symmetry.space_group_name_H-M   'P 1'
#
loop_
_entity.id
_entity.type
_entity.pdbx_description
1 polymer ?
#
loop_
_entity_poly.entity_id
_entity_poly.type
_entity_poly.pdbx_seq_one_letter_code
_entity_poly.pdbx_strand_id
1 'polypeptide(L)'
;MRVMLWLLIFLLVSRVKAVHLQSLNATEFKQTVDSTVQEEDKPAMKKGEYLAIVLTLSLVLLIILWRCMYHVNRVRHGQSYANPGQRSVAYERSVLRDLERARERQFQREEAERAIGLGHLGCGCGMHAFDTPRCPPPAYVKTPRRSQYASVNLNTLPVLGYMDKPLATEPPQYSRRKPKEALPYLMKALEDRRNLDAILEFAFLAPTKDESVEILEEGVARGKRVLLNEWLGPKAFDDDGDCVGHFWGILETRPYMRVMQALSRMYFETEKHSKAAEVQIEMLRLCPGDNMGVRQGLGSSLIRVERYADALFFAQVWLDTFYDGSSPPRGGTLFKEPKNTLFTETQEKKLSKYCTGELIHTAALASFKLFGDCPQSQQYLRIASKVNPHILVRILGRVTRPTEPNRYPRSMNGPEEAHDYLWISQDLWETEDAWNWANTNPDARATLLKTCSRGGCGVKEASIAQFKRCAACRTVSYCSVECQKLDWKRHKPSCQERQKLAAQIKLFAKPAKDPKRKK
;
A
#
# COMPACT_ATOMS: atom_id res chain seq x y z
N MET A 1 -18.33 -9.83 -25.49
CA MET A 1 -19.28 -9.38 -24.44
C MET A 1 -20.65 -8.98 -24.98
N ARG A 2 -20.78 -8.05 -25.94
CA ARG A 2 -22.10 -7.62 -26.46
C ARG A 2 -22.94 -8.74 -27.08
N VAL A 3 -22.33 -9.66 -27.83
CA VAL A 3 -23.01 -10.85 -28.39
C VAL A 3 -23.47 -11.83 -27.30
N MET A 4 -22.68 -12.01 -26.25
CA MET A 4 -23.04 -12.87 -25.11
C MET A 4 -24.18 -12.28 -24.28
N LEU A 5 -24.22 -10.95 -24.12
CA LEU A 5 -25.31 -10.25 -23.44
C LEU A 5 -26.63 -10.40 -24.24
N TRP A 6 -26.57 -10.30 -25.57
CA TRP A 6 -27.72 -10.53 -26.45
C TRP A 6 -28.24 -11.98 -26.39
N LEU A 7 -27.34 -12.97 -26.35
CA LEU A 7 -27.72 -14.38 -26.20
C LEU A 7 -28.35 -14.68 -24.82
N LEU A 8 -27.85 -14.05 -23.76
CA LEU A 8 -28.38 -14.21 -22.40
C LEU A 8 -29.77 -13.55 -22.26
N ILE A 9 -29.94 -12.37 -22.85
CA ILE A 9 -31.24 -11.69 -22.94
C ILE A 9 -32.23 -12.53 -23.76
N PHE A 10 -31.81 -13.08 -24.91
CA PHE A 10 -32.65 -13.94 -25.73
C PHE A 10 -33.11 -15.18 -24.95
N LEU A 11 -32.20 -15.87 -24.24
CA LEU A 11 -32.52 -17.04 -23.42
C LEU A 11 -33.45 -16.72 -22.24
N LEU A 12 -33.29 -15.55 -21.61
CA LEU A 12 -34.17 -15.08 -20.54
C LEU A 12 -35.59 -14.78 -21.08
N VAL A 13 -35.67 -14.11 -22.23
CA VAL A 13 -36.95 -13.81 -22.90
C VAL A 13 -37.66 -15.10 -23.37
N SER A 14 -36.90 -16.10 -23.85
CA SER A 14 -37.45 -17.42 -24.20
C SER A 14 -37.99 -18.19 -22.99
N ARG A 15 -37.33 -18.10 -21.82
CA ARG A 15 -37.81 -18.72 -20.58
C ARG A 15 -39.07 -18.03 -20.04
N VAL A 16 -39.16 -16.70 -20.12
CA VAL A 16 -40.35 -15.94 -19.68
C VAL A 16 -41.55 -16.26 -20.56
N LYS A 17 -41.39 -16.36 -21.90
CA LYS A 17 -42.47 -16.80 -22.80
C LYS A 17 -42.96 -18.22 -22.48
N ALA A 18 -42.07 -19.15 -22.13
CA ALA A 18 -42.45 -20.52 -21.81
C ALA A 18 -43.25 -20.64 -20.50
N VAL A 19 -42.90 -19.84 -19.48
CA VAL A 19 -43.64 -19.82 -18.20
C VAL A 19 -44.98 -19.10 -18.35
N HIS A 20 -45.07 -18.06 -19.18
CA HIS A 20 -46.31 -17.33 -19.40
C HIS A 20 -47.35 -18.12 -20.22
N LEU A 21 -46.90 -18.96 -21.18
CA LEU A 21 -47.80 -19.91 -21.86
C LEU A 21 -48.32 -21.01 -20.92
N GLN A 22 -47.57 -21.39 -19.88
CA GLN A 22 -48.03 -22.35 -18.87
C GLN A 22 -49.02 -21.73 -17.88
N SER A 23 -48.94 -20.42 -17.61
CA SER A 23 -49.91 -19.73 -16.74
C SER A 23 -51.23 -19.43 -17.45
N LEU A 24 -51.21 -19.09 -18.75
CA LEU A 24 -52.41 -18.77 -19.52
C LEU A 24 -53.27 -20.00 -19.85
N ASN A 25 -52.68 -21.20 -19.88
CA ASN A 25 -53.45 -22.45 -20.08
C ASN A 25 -54.11 -23.00 -18.80
N ALA A 26 -53.87 -22.38 -17.63
CA ALA A 26 -54.38 -22.85 -16.34
C ALA A 26 -55.54 -22.00 -15.78
N THR A 27 -55.85 -20.86 -16.39
CA THR A 27 -56.93 -19.94 -15.98
C THR A 27 -57.62 -19.41 -17.22
N GLU A 28 -58.93 -19.66 -17.35
CA GLU A 28 -59.82 -19.46 -18.53
C GLU A 28 -59.81 -20.71 -19.46
N PHE A 29 -60.91 -21.41 -19.77
CA PHE A 29 -62.30 -21.00 -19.89
C PHE A 29 -63.22 -22.24 -19.81
N LYS A 30 -64.12 -22.25 -18.82
CA LYS A 30 -65.32 -23.10 -18.77
C LYS A 30 -66.43 -22.26 -19.42
N GLN A 31 -66.83 -22.58 -20.66
CA GLN A 31 -68.20 -22.44 -21.22
C GLN A 31 -68.22 -22.31 -22.76
N THR A 32 -68.80 -23.34 -23.37
CA THR A 32 -69.77 -23.34 -24.49
C THR A 32 -69.46 -22.69 -25.86
N VAL A 33 -69.50 -23.60 -26.85
CA VAL A 33 -70.26 -23.54 -28.12
C VAL A 33 -69.51 -23.17 -29.42
N ASP A 34 -69.50 -24.19 -30.28
CA ASP A 34 -69.57 -24.29 -31.74
C ASP A 34 -68.49 -23.81 -32.72
N SER A 35 -68.36 -24.71 -33.71
CA SER A 35 -68.00 -24.53 -35.11
C SER A 35 -66.51 -24.51 -35.51
N THR A 36 -66.08 -25.72 -35.88
CA THR A 36 -65.42 -26.07 -37.15
C THR A 36 -64.21 -25.26 -37.60
N VAL A 37 -63.00 -25.80 -37.39
CA VAL A 37 -61.93 -25.90 -38.41
C VAL A 37 -61.10 -27.16 -38.12
N GLN A 38 -60.97 -28.05 -39.10
CA GLN A 38 -60.07 -29.21 -39.06
C GLN A 38 -58.62 -28.73 -39.20
N GLU A 39 -57.75 -29.06 -38.25
CA GLU A 39 -56.32 -28.78 -38.31
C GLU A 39 -55.55 -30.12 -38.32
N GLU A 40 -54.71 -30.29 -39.34
CA GLU A 40 -53.95 -31.50 -39.65
C GLU A 40 -52.92 -31.84 -38.54
N ASP A 41 -52.97 -33.07 -38.05
CA ASP A 41 -52.06 -33.64 -37.05
C ASP A 41 -50.59 -33.65 -37.54
N LYS A 42 -49.76 -32.75 -36.99
CA LYS A 42 -48.29 -32.91 -37.00
C LYS A 42 -47.87 -33.67 -35.74
N PRO A 43 -46.99 -34.70 -35.85
CA PRO A 43 -46.65 -35.53 -34.71
C PRO A 43 -45.91 -34.72 -33.63
N ALA A 44 -46.53 -34.63 -32.46
CA ALA A 44 -45.95 -34.01 -31.28
C ALA A 44 -44.71 -34.80 -30.82
N MET A 45 -43.54 -34.17 -30.94
CA MET A 45 -42.26 -34.70 -30.49
C MET A 45 -42.34 -35.06 -28.99
N LYS A 46 -41.99 -36.30 -28.63
CA LYS A 46 -42.23 -36.81 -27.27
C LYS A 46 -41.39 -36.01 -26.27
N LYS A 47 -41.94 -35.70 -25.08
CA LYS A 47 -41.26 -34.92 -24.02
C LYS A 47 -39.82 -35.36 -23.73
N GLY A 48 -39.52 -36.65 -23.86
CA GLY A 48 -38.16 -37.20 -23.69
C GLY A 48 -37.18 -36.78 -24.78
N GLU A 49 -37.63 -36.64 -26.02
CA GLU A 49 -36.82 -36.19 -27.17
C GLU A 49 -36.50 -34.70 -27.07
N TYR A 50 -37.46 -33.88 -26.62
CA TYR A 50 -37.22 -32.45 -26.36
C TYR A 50 -36.19 -32.25 -25.25
N LEU A 51 -36.27 -33.02 -24.15
CA LEU A 51 -35.32 -32.94 -23.06
C LEU A 51 -33.91 -33.37 -23.50
N ALA A 52 -33.81 -34.42 -24.34
CA ALA A 52 -32.54 -34.86 -24.91
C ALA A 52 -31.91 -33.80 -25.83
N ILE A 53 -32.71 -33.12 -26.66
CA ILE A 53 -32.24 -32.02 -27.52
C ILE A 53 -31.77 -30.82 -26.69
N VAL A 54 -32.50 -30.45 -25.64
CA VAL A 54 -32.11 -29.32 -24.78
C VAL A 54 -30.82 -29.65 -24.00
N LEU A 55 -30.67 -30.87 -23.50
CA LEU A 55 -29.47 -31.29 -22.78
C LEU A 55 -28.25 -31.36 -23.71
N THR A 56 -28.41 -31.89 -24.93
CA THR A 56 -27.31 -31.96 -25.92
C THR A 56 -26.87 -30.57 -26.37
N LEU A 57 -27.81 -29.66 -26.67
CA LEU A 57 -27.48 -28.28 -27.01
C LEU A 57 -26.82 -27.52 -25.84
N SER A 58 -27.24 -27.79 -24.60
CA SER A 58 -26.62 -27.22 -23.40
C SER A 58 -25.18 -27.71 -23.21
N LEU A 59 -24.91 -29.00 -23.46
CA LEU A 59 -23.57 -29.58 -23.37
C LEU A 59 -22.63 -29.00 -24.44
N VAL A 60 -23.12 -28.84 -25.67
CA VAL A 60 -22.37 -28.21 -26.78
C VAL A 60 -22.02 -26.76 -26.44
N LEU A 61 -22.96 -26.01 -25.85
CA LEU A 61 -22.72 -24.63 -25.43
C LEU A 61 -21.65 -24.55 -24.33
N LEU A 62 -21.66 -25.48 -23.36
CA LEU A 62 -20.64 -25.56 -22.31
C LEU A 62 -19.25 -25.88 -22.88
N ILE A 63 -19.14 -26.74 -23.88
CA ILE A 63 -17.87 -27.05 -24.57
C ILE A 63 -17.35 -25.82 -25.31
N ILE A 64 -18.21 -25.07 -25.98
CA ILE A 64 -17.84 -23.82 -26.68
C ILE A 64 -17.38 -22.77 -25.66
N LEU A 65 -18.11 -22.60 -24.55
CA LEU A 65 -17.73 -21.68 -23.48
C LEU A 65 -16.40 -22.08 -22.83
N TRP A 66 -16.18 -23.37 -22.59
CA TRP A 66 -14.91 -23.89 -22.07
C TRP A 66 -13.76 -23.65 -23.04
N ARG A 67 -13.95 -23.87 -24.35
CA ARG A 67 -12.95 -23.55 -25.39
C ARG A 67 -12.66 -22.05 -25.46
N CYS A 68 -13.69 -21.20 -25.38
CA CYS A 68 -13.53 -19.75 -25.36
C CYS A 68 -12.80 -19.28 -24.10
N MET A 69 -13.14 -19.82 -22.92
CA MET A 69 -12.45 -19.52 -21.67
C MET A 69 -11.02 -20.05 -21.67
N TYR A 70 -10.76 -21.22 -22.22
CA TYR A 70 -9.42 -21.78 -22.41
C TYR A 70 -8.58 -20.91 -23.35
N HIS A 71 -9.17 -20.43 -24.45
CA HIS A 71 -8.51 -19.52 -25.39
C HIS A 71 -8.24 -18.14 -24.79
N VAL A 72 -9.17 -17.61 -23.99
CA VAL A 72 -9.02 -16.33 -23.26
C VAL A 72 -7.99 -16.46 -22.12
N ASN A 73 -7.95 -17.58 -21.41
CA ASN A 73 -6.92 -17.87 -20.40
C ASN A 73 -5.54 -18.06 -21.02
N ARG A 74 -5.45 -18.68 -22.21
CA ARG A 74 -4.20 -18.79 -22.96
C ARG A 74 -3.68 -17.43 -23.43
N VAL A 75 -4.59 -16.51 -23.78
CA VAL A 75 -4.25 -15.10 -24.10
C VAL A 75 -3.86 -14.30 -22.85
N ARG A 76 -4.45 -14.58 -21.68
CA ARG A 76 -4.11 -13.92 -20.39
C ARG A 76 -2.86 -14.47 -19.69
N HIS A 77 -2.47 -15.72 -19.90
CA HIS A 77 -1.36 -16.38 -19.19
C HIS A 77 -0.17 -16.82 -20.07
N GLY A 78 -0.05 -16.28 -21.28
CA GLY A 78 1.18 -16.37 -22.06
C GLY A 78 0.98 -17.04 -23.41
N GLN A 79 0.87 -16.20 -24.44
CA GLN A 79 1.51 -16.34 -25.75
C GLN A 79 1.16 -15.11 -26.58
N SER A 80 1.94 -14.05 -26.44
CA SER A 80 2.10 -13.08 -27.53
C SER A 80 3.14 -13.68 -28.48
N TYR A 81 2.69 -14.31 -29.56
CA TYR A 81 3.52 -14.50 -30.74
C TYR A 81 2.97 -13.60 -31.83
N ALA A 82 3.69 -12.50 -32.09
CA ALA A 82 3.72 -11.93 -33.44
C ALA A 82 4.01 -13.05 -34.45
N ASN A 83 3.28 -13.06 -35.57
CA ASN A 83 3.34 -14.04 -36.67
C ASN A 83 4.74 -14.64 -36.89
N PRO A 84 4.91 -15.98 -36.92
CA PRO A 84 6.21 -16.62 -37.11
C PRO A 84 6.81 -16.47 -38.52
N GLY A 85 6.05 -15.96 -39.49
CA GLY A 85 6.46 -15.92 -40.89
C GLY A 85 7.20 -14.65 -41.35
N GLN A 86 7.39 -13.63 -40.50
CA GLN A 86 7.98 -12.34 -40.90
C GLN A 86 8.89 -11.71 -39.84
N ARG A 87 9.59 -12.51 -39.03
CA ARG A 87 10.62 -11.95 -38.14
C ARG A 87 11.94 -11.88 -38.91
N SER A 88 12.42 -10.66 -39.12
CA SER A 88 13.79 -10.49 -39.63
C SER A 88 14.77 -10.98 -38.56
N VAL A 89 15.86 -11.61 -38.99
CA VAL A 89 16.97 -12.04 -38.12
C VAL A 89 17.50 -10.88 -37.25
N ALA A 90 17.34 -9.63 -37.72
CA ALA A 90 17.68 -8.42 -36.99
C ALA A 90 16.78 -8.17 -35.76
N TYR A 91 15.47 -8.42 -35.87
CA TYR A 91 14.52 -8.29 -34.76
C TYR A 91 14.79 -9.34 -33.69
N GLU A 92 15.01 -10.60 -34.07
CA GLU A 92 15.31 -11.67 -33.12
C GLU A 92 16.64 -11.45 -32.39
N ARG A 93 17.68 -10.99 -33.10
CA ARG A 93 18.93 -10.55 -32.46
C ARG A 93 18.74 -9.34 -31.54
N SER A 94 17.83 -8.43 -31.85
CA SER A 94 17.52 -7.29 -30.97
C SER A 94 16.88 -7.76 -29.66
N VAL A 95 15.85 -8.60 -29.76
CA VAL A 95 15.15 -9.16 -28.59
C VAL A 95 16.10 -9.99 -27.73
N LEU A 96 16.95 -10.83 -28.34
CA LEU A 96 17.96 -11.60 -27.62
C LEU A 96 18.98 -10.70 -26.90
N ARG A 97 19.48 -9.65 -27.56
CA ARG A 97 20.37 -8.67 -26.91
C ARG A 97 19.68 -7.91 -25.78
N ASP A 98 18.41 -7.57 -25.92
CA ASP A 98 17.64 -6.88 -24.88
C ASP A 98 17.37 -7.80 -23.67
N LEU A 99 17.14 -9.09 -23.90
CA LEU A 99 17.02 -10.12 -22.87
C LEU A 99 18.35 -10.43 -22.18
N GLU A 100 19.46 -10.49 -22.93
CA GLU A 100 20.81 -10.65 -22.40
C GLU A 100 21.19 -9.43 -21.54
N ARG A 101 20.91 -8.21 -22.02
CA ARG A 101 21.07 -6.99 -21.23
C ARG A 101 20.16 -6.98 -20.01
N ALA A 102 18.94 -7.51 -20.08
CA ALA A 102 18.05 -7.63 -18.94
C ALA A 102 18.58 -8.61 -17.89
N ARG A 103 19.12 -9.75 -18.33
CA ARG A 103 19.78 -10.72 -17.45
C ARG A 103 21.06 -10.17 -16.84
N GLU A 104 21.88 -9.47 -17.62
CA GLU A 104 23.08 -8.80 -17.11
C GLU A 104 22.70 -7.71 -16.09
N ARG A 105 21.69 -6.88 -16.38
CA ARG A 105 21.15 -5.91 -15.41
C ARG A 105 20.70 -6.58 -14.11
N GLN A 106 19.95 -7.68 -14.23
CA GLN A 106 19.47 -8.42 -13.07
C GLN A 106 20.64 -9.03 -12.28
N PHE A 107 21.62 -9.63 -12.96
CA PHE A 107 22.81 -10.20 -12.34
C PHE A 107 23.66 -9.15 -11.63
N GLN A 108 23.97 -8.03 -12.30
CA GLN A 108 24.74 -6.93 -11.70
C GLN A 108 23.98 -6.30 -10.53
N ARG A 109 22.64 -6.21 -10.61
CA ARG A 109 21.79 -5.76 -9.51
C ARG A 109 21.80 -6.76 -8.35
N GLU A 110 21.67 -8.06 -8.60
CA GLU A 110 21.70 -9.10 -7.56
C GLU A 110 23.07 -9.18 -6.88
N GLU A 111 24.16 -9.03 -7.63
CA GLU A 111 25.53 -8.98 -7.08
C GLU A 111 25.76 -7.68 -6.29
N ALA A 112 25.26 -6.54 -6.77
CA ALA A 112 25.24 -5.30 -6.00
C ALA A 112 24.41 -5.48 -4.72
N GLU A 113 23.17 -5.96 -4.80
CA GLU A 113 22.30 -6.25 -3.65
C GLU A 113 22.95 -7.23 -2.65
N ARG A 114 23.70 -8.23 -3.12
CA ARG A 114 24.49 -9.17 -2.30
C ARG A 114 25.68 -8.48 -1.62
N ALA A 115 26.45 -7.68 -2.35
CA ALA A 115 27.57 -6.91 -1.80
C ALA A 115 27.10 -5.82 -0.82
N ILE A 116 25.89 -5.32 -1.05
CA ILE A 116 25.19 -4.29 -0.29
C ILE A 116 24.40 -4.92 0.89
N GLY A 117 24.19 -6.23 0.91
CA GLY A 117 23.51 -6.97 1.98
C GLY A 117 22.03 -6.65 2.14
N LEU A 118 21.32 -6.30 1.07
CA LEU A 118 19.88 -6.05 1.09
C LEU A 118 19.11 -7.37 1.13
N GLY A 119 18.62 -7.75 2.31
CA GLY A 119 17.48 -8.66 2.39
C GLY A 119 16.26 -7.97 1.80
N HIS A 120 15.59 -8.61 0.85
CA HIS A 120 14.36 -8.17 0.19
C HIS A 120 13.56 -7.14 0.99
N LEU A 121 13.43 -5.91 0.48
CA LEU A 121 12.27 -5.06 0.72
C LEU A 121 11.07 -5.70 0.00
N GLY A 122 10.63 -6.84 0.53
CA GLY A 122 9.52 -7.63 0.00
C GLY A 122 8.22 -6.87 0.21
N CYS A 123 7.70 -6.33 -0.88
CA CYS A 123 6.32 -5.89 -1.03
C CYS A 123 5.38 -7.02 -0.60
N GLY A 124 4.81 -6.90 0.59
CA GLY A 124 3.73 -7.76 1.07
C GLY A 124 2.38 -7.14 0.73
N CYS A 125 1.75 -7.54 -0.38
CA CYS A 125 0.30 -7.50 -0.47
C CYS A 125 -0.23 -8.50 -1.50
N GLY A 126 -1.10 -9.40 -1.02
CA GLY A 126 -1.88 -10.32 -1.82
C GLY A 126 -2.93 -9.61 -2.69
N MET A 127 -3.34 -10.31 -3.73
CA MET A 127 -4.21 -9.90 -4.84
C MET A 127 -5.62 -9.46 -4.39
N HIS A 128 -6.30 -8.62 -5.18
CA HIS A 128 -7.52 -8.96 -5.96
C HIS A 128 -7.94 -7.76 -6.84
N ALA A 129 -8.28 -8.05 -8.11
CA ALA A 129 -8.67 -7.10 -9.17
C ALA A 129 -10.16 -6.73 -9.10
N PHE A 130 -10.61 -5.66 -9.79
CA PHE A 130 -11.79 -5.60 -10.69
C PHE A 130 -12.13 -4.15 -11.12
N ASP A 131 -12.98 -4.03 -12.16
CA ASP A 131 -12.97 -3.04 -13.26
C ASP A 131 -13.82 -1.75 -13.09
N THR A 132 -13.48 -0.73 -13.90
CA THR A 132 -13.98 0.67 -13.98
C THR A 132 -15.29 0.89 -14.76
N PRO A 133 -15.91 2.10 -14.77
CA PRO A 133 -15.64 3.10 -15.84
C PRO A 133 -15.68 4.62 -15.44
N ARG A 134 -15.25 5.47 -16.40
CA ARG A 134 -14.72 6.86 -16.40
C ARG A 134 -15.75 8.02 -16.36
N CYS A 135 -15.29 9.23 -15.96
CA CYS A 135 -15.89 10.54 -16.35
C CYS A 135 -14.84 11.71 -16.30
N PRO A 136 -15.07 12.86 -16.96
CA PRO A 136 -14.07 13.75 -17.58
C PRO A 136 -13.65 15.00 -16.74
N PRO A 137 -12.64 15.79 -17.17
CA PRO A 137 -11.95 16.79 -16.33
C PRO A 137 -12.42 18.24 -16.55
N PRO A 138 -12.03 19.19 -15.67
CA PRO A 138 -11.84 20.58 -16.11
C PRO A 138 -10.47 21.21 -15.76
N ALA A 139 -9.93 21.86 -16.80
CA ALA A 139 -9.13 23.09 -16.90
C ALA A 139 -7.94 23.37 -15.95
N TYR A 140 -6.75 23.40 -16.56
CA TYR A 140 -5.45 23.81 -16.03
C TYR A 140 -5.33 25.35 -15.91
N VAL A 141 -4.88 25.86 -14.76
CA VAL A 141 -4.39 27.24 -14.59
C VAL A 141 -2.86 27.24 -14.73
N LYS A 142 -2.33 28.14 -15.55
CA LYS A 142 -0.88 28.30 -15.82
C LYS A 142 -0.18 28.97 -14.63
N THR A 143 0.97 28.44 -14.23
CA THR A 143 1.95 29.12 -13.34
C THR A 143 3.29 29.38 -14.06
N PRO A 144 4.09 30.37 -13.59
CA PRO A 144 5.14 31.02 -14.36
C PRO A 144 6.53 30.36 -14.25
N ARG A 145 7.47 30.91 -15.05
CA ARG A 145 8.79 30.39 -15.45
C ARG A 145 9.79 30.06 -14.33
N ARG A 146 10.29 28.82 -14.40
CA ARG A 146 11.70 28.33 -14.28
C ARG A 146 12.70 29.25 -13.55
N SER A 147 13.05 28.93 -12.31
CA SER A 147 14.24 29.48 -11.64
C SER A 147 15.52 28.81 -12.15
N GLN A 148 16.59 29.59 -12.19
CA GLN A 148 17.91 29.25 -12.69
C GLN A 148 18.66 28.39 -11.66
N TYR A 149 18.59 27.07 -11.79
CA TYR A 149 19.61 26.15 -11.27
C TYR A 149 19.99 25.19 -12.40
N ALA A 150 21.27 25.17 -12.75
CA ALA A 150 21.81 24.34 -13.81
C ALA A 150 21.47 22.87 -13.55
N SER A 151 20.84 22.21 -14.51
CA SER A 151 20.50 20.79 -14.44
C SER A 151 21.77 19.96 -14.28
N VAL A 152 21.88 19.20 -13.19
CA VAL A 152 22.94 18.21 -12.99
C VAL A 152 22.83 17.15 -14.09
N ASN A 153 23.86 17.01 -14.92
CA ASN A 153 23.89 16.01 -15.98
C ASN A 153 24.50 14.71 -15.45
N LEU A 154 23.71 13.64 -15.33
CA LEU A 154 24.20 12.33 -14.88
C LEU A 154 25.21 11.66 -15.82
N ASN A 155 25.36 12.12 -17.06
CA ASN A 155 26.44 11.65 -17.95
C ASN A 155 27.77 12.35 -17.62
N THR A 156 27.75 13.42 -16.82
CA THR A 156 28.91 14.15 -16.29
C THR A 156 28.90 14.19 -14.76
N LEU A 157 28.12 13.32 -14.11
CA LEU A 157 28.28 13.08 -12.69
C LEU A 157 29.75 12.66 -12.52
N PRO A 158 30.53 13.29 -11.62
CA PRO A 158 31.91 12.91 -11.41
C PRO A 158 31.93 11.60 -10.63
N VAL A 159 31.41 10.51 -11.21
CA VAL A 159 31.49 9.15 -10.65
C VAL A 159 32.97 8.80 -10.39
N LEU A 160 33.89 9.39 -11.16
CA LEU A 160 35.34 9.37 -10.92
C LEU A 160 35.76 10.18 -9.67
N GLY A 161 35.21 11.37 -9.44
CA GLY A 161 35.50 12.17 -8.23
C GLY A 161 34.90 11.59 -6.94
N TYR A 162 33.93 10.68 -7.03
CA TYR A 162 33.43 9.91 -5.89
C TYR A 162 34.36 8.77 -5.46
N MET A 163 35.29 8.31 -6.31
CA MET A 163 36.29 7.31 -5.92
C MET A 163 37.33 7.86 -4.94
N ASP A 164 37.63 9.16 -5.07
CA ASP A 164 38.66 9.86 -4.29
C ASP A 164 38.12 10.53 -3.01
N LYS A 165 36.80 10.73 -2.92
CA LYS A 165 36.14 11.24 -1.70
C LYS A 165 36.07 10.12 -0.65
N PRO A 166 36.30 10.42 0.66
CA PRO A 166 36.01 9.46 1.71
C PRO A 166 34.51 9.16 1.70
N LEU A 167 34.17 7.96 1.22
CA LEU A 167 32.83 7.37 1.38
C LEU A 167 32.49 7.40 2.88
N ALA A 168 31.21 7.60 3.22
CA ALA A 168 30.77 7.70 4.61
C ALA A 168 31.40 6.58 5.47
N THR A 169 32.26 6.96 6.42
CA THR A 169 32.97 6.05 7.33
C THR A 169 32.01 5.42 8.34
N GLU A 170 30.92 6.10 8.63
CA GLU A 170 29.77 5.59 9.37
C GLU A 170 28.54 5.62 8.45
N PRO A 171 28.24 4.52 7.73
CA PRO A 171 27.01 4.43 6.99
C PRO A 171 25.81 4.50 7.96
N PRO A 172 24.63 4.99 7.55
CA PRO A 172 23.40 4.73 8.30
C PRO A 172 23.35 3.23 8.61
N GLN A 173 22.88 2.85 9.80
CA GLN A 173 22.98 1.49 10.40
C GLN A 173 22.40 0.32 9.56
N TYR A 174 22.01 0.57 8.32
CA TYR A 174 21.68 -0.38 7.26
C TYR A 174 22.94 -0.78 6.47
N SER A 175 23.73 -1.72 7.03
CA SER A 175 24.36 -2.85 6.32
C SER A 175 25.79 -3.18 6.79
N ARG A 176 26.11 -4.47 6.72
CA ARG A 176 27.47 -4.97 6.48
C ARG A 176 27.88 -4.66 5.02
N ARG A 177 27.92 -3.37 4.65
CA ARG A 177 28.21 -2.92 3.27
C ARG A 177 29.71 -2.80 3.10
N LYS A 178 30.21 -3.29 1.96
CA LYS A 178 31.56 -3.03 1.49
C LYS A 178 31.49 -2.05 0.31
N PRO A 179 31.33 -0.74 0.57
CA PRO A 179 30.97 0.24 -0.45
C PRO A 179 32.04 0.35 -1.56
N LYS A 180 33.32 0.18 -1.21
CA LYS A 180 34.43 0.11 -2.17
C LYS A 180 34.34 -1.10 -3.12
N GLU A 181 33.81 -2.23 -2.64
CA GLU A 181 33.63 -3.43 -3.48
C GLU A 181 32.38 -3.32 -4.37
N ALA A 182 31.34 -2.59 -3.95
CA ALA A 182 30.12 -2.41 -4.74
C ALA A 182 30.27 -1.40 -5.89
N LEU A 183 31.17 -0.42 -5.74
CA LEU A 183 31.30 0.71 -6.66
C LEU A 183 31.57 0.29 -8.12
N PRO A 184 32.49 -0.65 -8.44
CA PRO A 184 32.74 -1.06 -9.83
C PRO A 184 31.50 -1.67 -10.50
N TYR A 185 30.71 -2.45 -9.76
CA TYR A 185 29.48 -3.06 -10.28
C TYR A 185 28.39 -2.01 -10.54
N LEU A 186 28.24 -1.04 -9.63
CA LEU A 186 27.29 0.07 -9.82
C LEU A 186 27.70 0.95 -11.00
N MET A 187 28.98 1.24 -11.17
CA MET A 187 29.48 1.99 -12.33
C MET A 187 29.13 1.28 -13.65
N LYS A 188 29.38 -0.03 -13.74
CA LYS A 188 29.00 -0.84 -14.91
C LYS A 188 27.48 -0.83 -15.12
N ALA A 189 26.70 -0.95 -14.05
CA ALA A 189 25.24 -0.96 -14.13
C ALA A 189 24.65 0.39 -14.59
N LEU A 190 25.32 1.50 -14.27
CA LEU A 190 24.94 2.86 -14.66
C LEU A 190 25.26 3.21 -16.12
N GLU A 191 26.06 2.40 -16.83
CA GLU A 191 26.23 2.50 -18.28
C GLU A 191 24.88 2.36 -19.01
N ASP A 192 23.97 1.54 -18.47
CA ASP A 192 22.57 1.55 -18.89
C ASP A 192 21.81 2.68 -18.20
N ARG A 193 21.60 3.76 -18.94
CA ARG A 193 20.82 4.93 -18.48
C ARG A 193 19.38 4.64 -18.07
N ARG A 194 18.83 3.45 -18.38
CA ARG A 194 17.49 3.02 -17.96
C ARG A 194 17.50 2.36 -16.58
N ASN A 195 18.68 2.05 -16.03
CA ASN A 195 18.83 1.36 -14.77
C ASN A 195 18.72 2.32 -13.57
N LEU A 196 17.48 2.69 -13.24
CA LEU A 196 17.20 3.58 -12.11
C LEU A 196 17.47 2.93 -10.74
N ASP A 197 17.41 1.59 -10.66
CA ASP A 197 17.75 0.87 -9.42
C ASP A 197 19.24 1.06 -9.08
N ALA A 198 20.13 1.11 -10.08
CA ALA A 198 21.55 1.40 -9.85
C ALA A 198 21.76 2.83 -9.30
N ILE A 199 20.94 3.81 -9.73
CA ILE A 199 20.97 5.18 -9.20
C ILE A 199 20.50 5.20 -7.74
N LEU A 200 19.44 4.45 -7.43
CA LEU A 200 18.95 4.28 -6.05
C LEU A 200 20.03 3.71 -5.14
N GLU A 201 20.69 2.62 -5.55
CA GLU A 201 21.77 2.02 -4.76
C GLU A 201 22.97 2.96 -4.62
N PHE A 202 23.31 3.70 -5.68
CA PHE A 202 24.38 4.70 -5.64
C PHE A 202 24.08 5.82 -4.65
N ALA A 203 22.83 6.29 -4.57
CA ALA A 203 22.41 7.30 -3.59
C ALA A 203 22.64 6.83 -2.14
N PHE A 204 22.42 5.55 -1.84
CA PHE A 204 22.70 4.99 -0.51
C PHE A 204 24.19 4.89 -0.18
N LEU A 205 25.08 5.03 -1.16
CA LEU A 205 26.53 5.10 -0.95
C LEU A 205 27.06 6.53 -0.85
N ALA A 206 26.19 7.54 -1.00
CA ALA A 206 26.60 8.94 -0.93
C ALA A 206 27.25 9.26 0.44
N PRO A 207 28.37 10.03 0.46
CA PRO A 207 29.00 10.48 1.69
C PRO A 207 28.07 11.25 2.64
N THR A 208 27.10 11.99 2.09
CA THR A 208 26.14 12.79 2.86
C THR A 208 24.70 12.56 2.41
N LYS A 209 23.74 12.86 3.30
CA LYS A 209 22.31 12.78 2.97
C LYS A 209 21.89 13.79 1.90
N ASP A 210 22.50 14.98 1.87
CA ASP A 210 22.21 15.98 0.83
C ASP A 210 22.71 15.53 -0.55
N GLU A 211 23.92 14.96 -0.64
CA GLU A 211 24.38 14.35 -1.90
C GLU A 211 23.46 13.17 -2.32
N SER A 212 22.96 12.37 -1.36
CA SER A 212 21.95 11.35 -1.66
C SER A 212 20.66 11.95 -2.24
N VAL A 213 20.22 13.11 -1.74
CA VAL A 213 19.03 13.80 -2.27
C VAL A 213 19.28 14.26 -3.71
N GLU A 214 20.43 14.88 -3.99
CA GLU A 214 20.77 15.34 -5.35
C GLU A 214 20.81 14.19 -6.37
N ILE A 215 21.40 13.05 -5.99
CA ILE A 215 21.45 11.84 -6.83
C ILE A 215 20.03 11.33 -7.11
N LEU A 216 19.16 11.31 -6.09
CA LEU A 216 17.78 10.83 -6.24
C LEU A 216 16.90 11.79 -7.03
N GLU A 217 17.02 13.11 -6.83
CA GLU A 217 16.31 14.14 -7.61
C GLU A 217 16.58 13.96 -9.11
N GLU A 218 17.84 13.79 -9.47
CA GLU A 218 18.24 13.60 -10.86
C GLU A 218 17.93 12.17 -11.35
N GLY A 219 17.91 11.17 -10.47
CA GLY A 219 17.35 9.84 -10.76
C GLY A 219 15.86 9.89 -11.15
N VAL A 220 15.04 10.67 -10.44
CA VAL A 220 13.63 10.94 -10.79
C VAL A 220 13.57 11.66 -12.13
N ALA A 221 14.37 12.71 -12.35
CA ALA A 221 14.37 13.46 -13.60
C ALA A 221 14.74 12.57 -14.80
N ARG A 222 15.78 11.73 -14.68
CA ARG A 222 16.18 10.75 -15.70
C ARG A 222 15.08 9.71 -15.93
N GLY A 223 14.52 9.14 -14.88
CA GLY A 223 13.44 8.16 -14.99
C GLY A 223 12.22 8.73 -15.71
N LYS A 224 11.83 9.96 -15.39
CA LYS A 224 10.75 10.67 -16.08
C LYS A 224 11.06 10.86 -17.57
N ARG A 225 12.28 11.27 -17.94
CA ARG A 225 12.72 11.39 -19.34
C ARG A 225 12.66 10.05 -20.09
N VAL A 226 13.14 8.96 -19.47
CA VAL A 226 13.12 7.61 -20.08
C VAL A 226 11.68 7.14 -20.31
N LEU A 227 10.81 7.29 -19.31
CA LEU A 227 9.41 6.89 -19.42
C LEU A 227 8.67 7.69 -20.50
N LEU A 228 8.87 9.00 -20.57
CA LEU A 228 8.22 9.86 -21.57
C LEU A 228 8.74 9.62 -23.00
N ASN A 229 10.06 9.50 -23.17
CA ASN A 229 10.67 9.57 -24.50
C ASN A 229 10.92 8.20 -25.13
N GLU A 230 10.96 7.13 -24.34
CA GLU A 230 11.35 5.81 -24.85
C GLU A 230 10.35 4.69 -24.57
N TRP A 231 9.67 4.71 -23.41
CA TRP A 231 8.92 3.53 -22.94
C TRP A 231 7.40 3.71 -23.05
N LEU A 232 6.85 4.84 -22.59
CA LEU A 232 5.40 5.04 -22.42
C LEU A 232 4.81 6.19 -23.24
N GLY A 233 5.65 7.10 -23.73
CA GLY A 233 5.23 8.24 -24.56
C GLY A 233 4.89 9.51 -23.78
N PRO A 234 4.59 10.62 -24.49
CA PRO A 234 4.52 11.96 -23.89
C PRO A 234 3.37 12.14 -22.89
N LYS A 235 2.31 11.32 -22.99
CA LYS A 235 1.15 11.36 -22.09
C LYS A 235 1.26 10.45 -20.87
N ALA A 236 2.42 9.82 -20.63
CA ALA A 236 2.57 8.83 -19.58
C ALA A 236 2.32 9.36 -18.15
N PHE A 237 2.42 10.67 -17.96
CA PHE A 237 2.17 11.34 -16.68
C PHE A 237 0.93 12.22 -16.70
N ASP A 238 0.12 12.18 -17.75
CA ASP A 238 -1.09 13.00 -17.88
C ASP A 238 -2.29 12.23 -17.31
N ASP A 239 -3.20 12.95 -16.64
CA ASP A 239 -4.38 12.32 -16.03
C ASP A 239 -5.39 11.81 -17.07
N ASP A 240 -5.39 12.37 -18.28
CA ASP A 240 -6.15 11.86 -19.44
C ASP A 240 -5.39 10.77 -20.22
N GLY A 241 -4.16 10.45 -19.82
CA GLY A 241 -3.35 9.37 -20.38
C GLY A 241 -3.69 7.99 -19.82
N ASP A 242 -3.19 6.94 -20.46
CA ASP A 242 -3.49 5.55 -20.09
C ASP A 242 -2.63 5.00 -18.93
N CYS A 243 -1.64 5.77 -18.46
CA CYS A 243 -0.64 5.30 -17.50
C CYS A 243 -0.93 5.73 -16.05
N VAL A 244 -1.36 6.98 -15.83
CA VAL A 244 -1.63 7.51 -14.48
C VAL A 244 -2.71 6.67 -13.80
N GLY A 245 -2.50 6.32 -12.53
CA GLY A 245 -3.36 5.37 -11.82
C GLY A 245 -2.91 3.92 -11.92
N HIS A 246 -2.08 3.59 -12.91
CA HIS A 246 -1.70 2.22 -13.25
C HIS A 246 -0.19 1.95 -13.16
N PHE A 247 0.61 2.89 -12.63
CA PHE A 247 2.07 2.76 -12.57
C PHE A 247 2.50 1.42 -11.94
N TRP A 248 1.87 0.98 -10.85
CA TRP A 248 2.24 -0.32 -10.26
C TRP A 248 2.04 -1.52 -11.18
N GLY A 249 1.04 -1.49 -12.06
CA GLY A 249 0.76 -2.54 -13.04
C GLY A 249 1.72 -2.51 -14.24
N ILE A 250 2.40 -1.38 -14.45
CA ILE A 250 3.33 -1.16 -15.56
C ILE A 250 4.76 -1.37 -15.03
N LEU A 251 5.38 -2.50 -15.40
CA LEU A 251 6.68 -2.95 -14.88
C LEU A 251 7.77 -1.89 -15.07
N GLU A 252 7.72 -1.24 -16.23
CA GLU A 252 8.53 -0.14 -16.72
C GLU A 252 8.65 1.01 -15.72
N THR A 253 7.58 1.32 -14.98
CA THR A 253 7.55 2.46 -14.05
C THR A 253 8.00 2.12 -12.64
N ARG A 254 8.12 0.83 -12.28
CA ARG A 254 8.42 0.43 -10.90
C ARG A 254 9.78 0.93 -10.39
N PRO A 255 10.88 0.91 -11.17
CA PRO A 255 12.13 1.53 -10.75
C PRO A 255 11.98 3.03 -10.45
N TYR A 256 11.22 3.75 -11.28
CA TYR A 256 10.92 5.17 -11.05
C TYR A 256 10.15 5.38 -9.73
N MET A 257 9.13 4.57 -9.46
CA MET A 257 8.35 4.62 -8.22
C MET A 257 9.22 4.33 -6.97
N ARG A 258 10.19 3.40 -7.06
CA ARG A 258 11.14 3.12 -5.97
C ARG A 258 12.09 4.29 -5.70
N VAL A 259 12.62 4.91 -6.75
CA VAL A 259 13.46 6.12 -6.61
C VAL A 259 12.67 7.24 -5.94
N MET A 260 11.41 7.47 -6.33
CA MET A 260 10.55 8.45 -5.67
C MET A 260 10.31 8.12 -4.20
N GLN A 261 10.08 6.84 -3.84
CA GLN A 261 9.91 6.44 -2.45
C GLN A 261 11.15 6.76 -1.61
N ALA A 262 12.34 6.45 -2.13
CA ALA A 262 13.60 6.77 -1.48
C ALA A 262 13.81 8.28 -1.35
N LEU A 263 13.49 9.04 -2.40
CA LEU A 263 13.57 10.49 -2.40
C LEU A 263 12.66 11.11 -1.34
N SER A 264 11.41 10.65 -1.24
CA SER A 264 10.48 11.09 -0.19
C SER A 264 11.06 10.89 1.21
N ARG A 265 11.64 9.71 1.47
CA ARG A 265 12.29 9.41 2.74
C ARG A 265 13.50 10.33 2.99
N MET A 266 14.37 10.54 2.00
CA MET A 266 15.54 11.39 2.14
C MET A 266 15.17 12.86 2.35
N TYR A 267 14.13 13.36 1.69
CA TYR A 267 13.58 14.67 1.98
C TYR A 267 13.08 14.78 3.42
N PHE A 268 12.42 13.75 3.94
CA PHE A 268 11.97 13.76 5.33
C PHE A 268 13.17 13.79 6.31
N GLU A 269 14.18 12.96 6.08
CA GLU A 269 15.39 12.88 6.93
C GLU A 269 16.31 14.10 6.83
N THR A 270 16.17 14.91 5.78
CA THR A 270 16.90 16.19 5.57
C THR A 270 16.02 17.40 5.85
N GLU A 271 14.90 17.21 6.56
CA GLU A 271 13.98 18.26 7.01
C GLU A 271 13.28 19.05 5.88
N LYS A 272 13.37 18.57 4.63
CA LYS A 272 12.67 19.10 3.44
C LYS A 272 11.23 18.59 3.39
N HIS A 273 10.46 18.82 4.46
CA HIS A 273 9.15 18.19 4.69
C HIS A 273 8.09 18.51 3.62
N SER A 274 8.08 19.73 3.08
CA SER A 274 7.17 20.11 1.98
C SER A 274 7.45 19.28 0.72
N LYS A 275 8.71 19.15 0.31
CA LYS A 275 9.11 18.29 -0.81
C LYS A 275 8.77 16.82 -0.55
N ALA A 276 8.95 16.34 0.67
CA ALA A 276 8.60 14.97 1.04
C ALA A 276 7.11 14.69 0.80
N ALA A 277 6.22 15.60 1.24
CA ALA A 277 4.78 15.49 1.06
C ALA A 277 4.38 15.57 -0.43
N GLU A 278 4.99 16.45 -1.22
CA GLU A 278 4.74 16.56 -2.66
C GLU A 278 5.06 15.27 -3.42
N VAL A 279 6.20 14.64 -3.11
CA VAL A 279 6.56 13.34 -3.71
C VAL A 279 5.55 12.27 -3.32
N GLN A 280 5.11 12.22 -2.06
CA GLN A 280 4.11 11.25 -1.61
C GLN A 280 2.75 11.44 -2.31
N ILE A 281 2.34 12.70 -2.49
CA ILE A 281 1.12 13.06 -3.22
C ILE A 281 1.21 12.57 -4.67
N GLU A 282 2.31 12.85 -5.36
CA GLU A 282 2.52 12.39 -6.74
C GLU A 282 2.56 10.86 -6.81
N MET A 283 3.21 10.20 -5.86
CA MET A 283 3.23 8.73 -5.79
C MET A 283 1.82 8.13 -5.68
N LEU A 284 0.94 8.70 -4.85
CA LEU A 284 -0.45 8.24 -4.71
C LEU A 284 -1.32 8.62 -5.91
N ARG A 285 -1.04 9.73 -6.59
CA ARG A 285 -1.67 10.07 -7.87
C ARG A 285 -1.33 9.03 -8.94
N LEU A 286 -0.05 8.67 -9.07
CA LEU A 286 0.43 7.70 -10.07
C LEU A 286 0.06 6.26 -9.70
N CYS A 287 -0.01 5.95 -8.40
CA CYS A 287 -0.40 4.65 -7.84
C CYS A 287 -1.44 4.80 -6.70
N PRO A 288 -2.74 5.01 -7.05
CA PRO A 288 -3.82 5.18 -6.08
C PRO A 288 -4.05 3.97 -5.17
N GLY A 289 -3.70 2.78 -5.65
CA GLY A 289 -3.76 1.53 -4.88
C GLY A 289 -2.77 1.47 -3.72
N ASP A 290 -1.87 2.46 -3.61
CA ASP A 290 -0.86 2.56 -2.57
C ASP A 290 -0.05 1.28 -2.38
N ASN A 291 0.34 0.65 -3.49
CA ASN A 291 1.05 -0.63 -3.47
C ASN A 291 2.43 -0.57 -2.76
N MET A 292 2.92 0.63 -2.49
CA MET A 292 4.17 0.88 -1.79
C MET A 292 3.99 1.37 -0.35
N GLY A 293 2.75 1.52 0.15
CA GLY A 293 2.47 1.90 1.53
C GLY A 293 2.80 3.36 1.87
N VAL A 294 2.80 4.26 0.88
CA VAL A 294 3.05 5.70 1.04
C VAL A 294 1.96 6.38 1.88
N ARG A 295 0.72 5.89 1.84
CA ARG A 295 -0.41 6.43 2.61
C ARG A 295 -0.10 6.56 4.09
N GLN A 296 0.67 5.61 4.63
CA GLN A 296 0.94 5.55 6.06
C GLN A 296 1.68 6.79 6.60
N GLY A 297 2.49 7.43 5.75
CA GLY A 297 3.27 8.62 6.12
C GLY A 297 2.67 9.96 5.68
N LEU A 298 1.79 9.98 4.66
CA LEU A 298 1.34 11.22 4.04
C LEU A 298 0.52 12.10 4.99
N GLY A 299 -0.41 11.52 5.75
CA GLY A 299 -1.23 12.26 6.70
C GLY A 299 -0.38 13.06 7.71
N SER A 300 0.64 12.41 8.27
CA SER A 300 1.58 13.04 9.18
C SER A 300 2.46 14.09 8.50
N SER A 301 2.88 13.83 7.26
CA SER A 301 3.66 14.79 6.47
C SER A 301 2.86 16.06 6.15
N LEU A 302 1.55 15.94 5.88
CA LEU A 302 0.64 17.07 5.65
C LEU A 302 0.45 17.93 6.91
N ILE A 303 0.26 17.32 8.08
CA ILE A 303 0.16 18.04 9.37
C ILE A 303 1.45 18.82 9.64
N ARG A 304 2.61 18.21 9.39
CA ARG A 304 3.92 18.83 9.60
C ARG A 304 4.14 20.10 8.77
N VAL A 305 3.51 20.18 7.59
CA VAL A 305 3.56 21.37 6.72
C VAL A 305 2.30 22.22 6.86
N GLU A 306 1.59 22.08 7.98
CA GLU A 306 0.42 22.88 8.38
C GLU A 306 -0.78 22.79 7.42
N ARG A 307 -0.81 21.76 6.55
CA ARG A 307 -1.94 21.46 5.67
C ARG A 307 -2.99 20.61 6.41
N TYR A 308 -3.51 21.13 7.52
CA TYR A 308 -4.40 20.38 8.42
C TYR A 308 -5.71 19.95 7.76
N ALA A 309 -6.34 20.82 6.95
CA ALA A 309 -7.57 20.49 6.24
C ALA A 309 -7.35 19.33 5.24
N ASP A 310 -6.23 19.35 4.52
CA ASP A 310 -5.85 18.30 3.57
C ASP A 310 -5.55 16.98 4.29
N ALA A 311 -4.86 17.04 5.43
CA ALA A 311 -4.58 15.87 6.24
C ALA A 311 -5.87 15.22 6.78
N LEU A 312 -6.83 16.04 7.24
CA LEU A 312 -8.11 15.56 7.73
C LEU A 312 -8.94 14.95 6.59
N PHE A 313 -9.05 15.64 5.45
CA PHE A 313 -9.74 15.12 4.28
C PHE A 313 -9.14 13.80 3.82
N PHE A 314 -7.81 13.74 3.70
CA PHE A 314 -7.09 12.54 3.31
C PHE A 314 -7.39 11.36 4.24
N ALA A 315 -7.33 11.58 5.56
CA ALA A 315 -7.64 10.55 6.54
C ALA A 315 -9.10 10.08 6.44
N GLN A 316 -10.06 11.02 6.33
CA GLN A 316 -11.47 10.71 6.19
C GLN A 316 -11.77 9.84 4.98
N VAL A 317 -11.22 10.21 3.82
CA VAL A 317 -11.48 9.50 2.57
C VAL A 317 -10.99 8.05 2.65
N TRP A 318 -9.82 7.82 3.24
CA TRP A 318 -9.31 6.45 3.42
C TRP A 318 -10.01 5.67 4.55
N LEU A 319 -10.51 6.35 5.59
CA LEU A 319 -11.34 5.71 6.62
C LEU A 319 -12.71 5.30 6.06
N ASP A 320 -13.27 6.11 5.16
CA ASP A 320 -14.54 5.84 4.48
C ASP A 320 -14.42 4.64 3.55
N THR A 321 -13.37 4.56 2.71
CA THR A 321 -13.20 3.46 1.75
C THR A 321 -12.59 2.19 2.33
N PHE A 322 -12.23 2.21 3.63
CA PHE A 322 -11.49 1.12 4.26
C PHE A 322 -12.16 -0.25 4.11
N TYR A 323 -13.49 -0.31 4.24
CA TYR A 323 -14.24 -1.58 4.17
C TYR A 323 -14.57 -2.01 2.75
N ASP A 324 -14.64 -1.06 1.85
CA ASP A 324 -14.99 -1.23 0.46
C ASP A 324 -13.82 -1.87 -0.29
N GLY A 325 -12.61 -1.76 0.27
CA GLY A 325 -11.35 -2.10 -0.39
C GLY A 325 -11.05 -1.21 -1.60
N SER A 326 -11.88 -0.19 -1.82
CA SER A 326 -11.74 0.72 -2.94
C SER A 326 -10.61 1.71 -2.65
N SER A 327 -9.79 1.95 -3.68
CA SER A 327 -8.79 3.00 -3.61
C SER A 327 -9.46 4.32 -3.92
N PRO A 328 -9.33 5.34 -3.05
CA PRO A 328 -9.89 6.64 -3.36
C PRO A 328 -9.29 7.23 -4.64
N PRO A 329 -10.01 8.13 -5.33
CA PRO A 329 -9.49 8.82 -6.49
C PRO A 329 -8.15 9.51 -6.18
N ARG A 330 -7.15 9.29 -7.04
CA ARG A 330 -5.75 9.72 -6.84
C ARG A 330 -5.16 9.32 -5.47
N GLY A 331 -5.57 8.18 -4.93
CA GLY A 331 -5.11 7.72 -3.62
C GLY A 331 -5.47 8.69 -2.49
N GLY A 332 -6.56 9.45 -2.64
CA GLY A 332 -7.06 10.38 -1.62
C GLY A 332 -6.47 11.79 -1.70
N THR A 333 -5.65 12.10 -2.72
CA THR A 333 -4.94 13.37 -2.81
C THR A 333 -5.63 14.43 -3.68
N LEU A 334 -6.92 14.25 -3.98
CA LEU A 334 -7.71 15.27 -4.68
C LEU A 334 -8.00 16.51 -3.82
N PHE A 335 -7.84 16.39 -2.50
CA PHE A 335 -8.04 17.42 -1.47
C PHE A 335 -9.31 18.27 -1.65
N LYS A 336 -10.29 18.05 -0.79
CA LYS A 336 -11.49 18.87 -0.70
C LYS A 336 -11.71 19.30 0.74
N GLU A 337 -12.71 20.14 0.95
CA GLU A 337 -13.12 20.51 2.30
C GLU A 337 -13.46 19.25 3.12
N PRO A 338 -12.84 19.09 4.31
CA PRO A 338 -13.09 17.93 5.17
C PRO A 338 -14.52 17.97 5.72
N LYS A 339 -15.10 16.79 5.93
CA LYS A 339 -16.42 16.67 6.55
C LYS A 339 -16.32 17.09 8.02
N ASN A 340 -17.30 17.82 8.53
CA ASN A 340 -17.47 18.12 9.96
C ASN A 340 -18.61 17.31 10.62
N THR A 341 -18.93 16.15 10.05
CA THR A 341 -20.00 15.28 10.56
C THR A 341 -19.43 14.25 11.52
N LEU A 342 -20.21 13.93 12.56
CA LEU A 342 -19.88 12.85 13.49
C LEU A 342 -20.26 11.50 12.91
N PHE A 343 -19.52 10.46 13.31
CA PHE A 343 -19.90 9.09 13.05
C PHE A 343 -21.09 8.68 13.91
N THR A 344 -21.98 7.90 13.32
CA THR A 344 -23.01 7.16 14.08
C THR A 344 -22.36 6.16 15.04
N GLU A 345 -23.07 5.75 16.07
CA GLU A 345 -22.58 4.77 17.05
C GLU A 345 -22.12 3.47 16.39
N THR A 346 -22.84 3.00 15.36
CA THR A 346 -22.49 1.81 14.59
C THR A 346 -21.18 1.98 13.83
N GLN A 347 -20.98 3.12 13.17
CA GLN A 347 -19.73 3.43 12.46
C GLN A 347 -18.56 3.52 13.42
N GLU A 348 -18.73 4.21 14.56
CA GLU A 348 -17.69 4.34 15.58
C GLU A 348 -17.26 2.98 16.14
N LYS A 349 -18.23 2.11 16.48
CA LYS A 349 -17.94 0.74 16.95
C LYS A 349 -17.18 -0.08 15.90
N LYS A 350 -17.48 0.10 14.61
CA LYS A 350 -16.82 -0.59 13.52
C LYS A 350 -15.38 -0.12 13.35
N LEU A 351 -15.17 1.20 13.29
CA LEU A 351 -13.85 1.83 13.16
C LEU A 351 -12.96 1.49 14.36
N SER A 352 -13.50 1.51 15.57
CA SER A 352 -12.78 1.17 16.81
C SER A 352 -12.20 -0.24 16.83
N LYS A 353 -12.62 -1.13 15.92
CA LYS A 353 -12.12 -2.51 15.83
C LYS A 353 -11.22 -2.76 14.62
N TYR A 354 -11.48 -2.10 13.50
CA TYR A 354 -10.95 -2.55 12.22
C TYR A 354 -10.25 -1.49 11.38
N CYS A 355 -10.22 -0.21 11.75
CA CYS A 355 -9.52 0.79 10.93
C CYS A 355 -7.99 0.78 11.17
N THR A 356 -7.26 1.57 10.37
CA THR A 356 -5.81 1.72 10.51
C THR A 356 -5.46 2.81 11.52
N GLY A 357 -4.48 2.52 12.37
CA GLY A 357 -4.06 3.36 13.48
C GLY A 357 -3.49 4.69 13.00
N GLU A 358 -2.68 4.69 11.96
CA GLU A 358 -2.03 5.89 11.44
C GLU A 358 -3.02 6.91 10.88
N LEU A 359 -4.08 6.45 10.18
CA LEU A 359 -5.10 7.35 9.62
C LEU A 359 -6.00 7.91 10.71
N ILE A 360 -6.44 7.10 11.67
CA ILE A 360 -7.32 7.61 12.73
C ILE A 360 -6.60 8.58 13.67
N HIS A 361 -5.31 8.36 13.94
CA HIS A 361 -4.50 9.33 14.70
C HIS A 361 -4.24 10.60 13.89
N THR A 362 -4.00 10.48 12.57
CA THR A 362 -3.93 11.65 11.68
C THR A 362 -5.24 12.44 11.72
N ALA A 363 -6.39 11.79 11.60
CA ALA A 363 -7.70 12.45 11.65
C ALA A 363 -7.92 13.17 12.99
N ALA A 364 -7.55 12.53 14.11
CA ALA A 364 -7.65 13.12 15.44
C ALA A 364 -6.81 14.40 15.57
N LEU A 365 -5.52 14.33 15.24
CA LEU A 365 -4.62 15.47 15.35
C LEU A 365 -4.98 16.59 14.36
N ALA A 366 -5.29 16.24 13.11
CA ALA A 366 -5.66 17.23 12.09
C ALA A 366 -6.98 17.94 12.42
N SER A 367 -7.99 17.20 12.90
CA SER A 367 -9.27 17.77 13.35
C SER A 367 -9.07 18.71 14.55
N PHE A 368 -8.25 18.31 15.53
CA PHE A 368 -7.91 19.17 16.66
C PHE A 368 -7.15 20.45 16.24
N LYS A 369 -6.15 20.33 15.36
CA LYS A 369 -5.41 21.50 14.87
C LYS A 369 -6.27 22.46 14.03
N LEU A 370 -7.29 21.94 13.35
CA LEU A 370 -8.17 22.75 12.50
C LEU A 370 -9.35 23.37 13.25
N PHE A 371 -9.96 22.62 14.18
CA PHE A 371 -11.22 22.99 14.83
C PHE A 371 -11.12 23.11 16.36
N GLY A 372 -9.95 22.84 16.95
CA GLY A 372 -9.76 22.76 18.38
C GLY A 372 -10.41 21.52 19.00
N ASP A 373 -10.60 21.56 20.32
CA ASP A 373 -11.31 20.51 21.05
C ASP A 373 -12.82 20.57 20.79
N CYS A 374 -13.24 19.89 19.73
CA CYS A 374 -14.63 19.77 19.30
C CYS A 374 -15.11 18.32 19.35
N PRO A 375 -16.44 18.07 19.32
CA PRO A 375 -17.00 16.71 19.37
C PRO A 375 -16.42 15.74 18.32
N GLN A 376 -16.07 16.26 17.13
CA GLN A 376 -15.43 15.47 16.08
C GLN A 376 -14.02 15.03 16.47
N SER A 377 -13.17 15.97 16.91
CA SER A 377 -11.80 15.67 17.33
C SER A 377 -11.79 14.67 18.50
N GLN A 378 -12.72 14.83 19.47
CA GLN A 378 -12.89 13.92 20.60
C GLN A 378 -13.30 12.51 20.14
N GLN A 379 -14.22 12.42 19.17
CA GLN A 379 -14.63 11.13 18.60
C GLN A 379 -13.47 10.43 17.91
N TYR A 380 -12.67 11.14 17.10
CA TYR A 380 -11.48 10.56 16.48
C TYR A 380 -10.45 10.09 17.51
N LEU A 381 -10.17 10.90 18.55
CA LEU A 381 -9.23 10.54 19.61
C LEU A 381 -9.70 9.32 20.40
N ARG A 382 -11.01 9.23 20.70
CA ARG A 382 -11.62 8.06 21.35
C ARG A 382 -11.45 6.80 20.51
N ILE A 383 -11.67 6.86 19.19
CA ILE A 383 -11.43 5.71 18.30
C ILE A 383 -9.93 5.37 18.28
N ALA A 384 -9.06 6.38 18.10
CA ALA A 384 -7.62 6.22 18.00
C ALA A 384 -7.02 5.51 19.23
N SER A 385 -7.46 5.90 20.43
CA SER A 385 -7.00 5.30 21.68
C SER A 385 -7.35 3.81 21.83
N LYS A 386 -8.41 3.34 21.16
CA LYS A 386 -8.81 1.93 21.14
C LYS A 386 -8.08 1.13 20.06
N VAL A 387 -7.92 1.73 18.87
CA VAL A 387 -7.39 1.05 17.67
C VAL A 387 -5.90 0.77 17.79
N ASN A 388 -5.10 1.78 18.10
CA ASN A 388 -3.66 1.61 18.30
C ASN A 388 -3.19 2.39 19.55
N PRO A 389 -3.43 1.85 20.75
CA PRO A 389 -3.04 2.52 22.00
C PRO A 389 -1.52 2.71 22.13
N HIS A 390 -0.69 1.99 21.37
CA HIS A 390 0.76 2.10 21.45
C HIS A 390 1.27 3.50 21.07
N ILE A 391 0.58 4.20 20.17
CA ILE A 391 0.92 5.56 19.75
C ILE A 391 0.74 6.52 20.94
N LEU A 392 -0.49 6.62 21.47
CA LEU A 392 -0.80 7.55 22.55
C LEU A 392 -0.10 7.19 23.87
N VAL A 393 0.08 5.91 24.21
CA VAL A 393 0.85 5.52 25.41
C VAL A 393 2.28 6.03 25.34
N ARG A 394 2.91 6.03 24.16
CA ARG A 394 4.29 6.50 23.99
C ARG A 394 4.38 8.03 24.06
N ILE A 395 3.48 8.73 23.38
CA ILE A 395 3.39 10.20 23.40
C ILE A 395 3.12 10.71 24.83
N LEU A 396 2.04 10.22 25.44
CA LEU A 396 1.57 10.71 26.74
C LEU A 396 2.47 10.22 27.88
N GLY A 397 3.12 9.08 27.71
CA GLY A 397 4.19 8.59 28.59
C GLY A 397 5.56 9.24 28.37
N ARG A 398 5.67 10.26 27.51
CA ARG A 398 6.93 11.00 27.21
C ARG A 398 8.09 10.07 26.82
N VAL A 399 7.80 8.99 26.09
CA VAL A 399 8.82 8.07 25.57
C VAL A 399 9.54 8.74 24.41
N THR A 400 10.86 8.73 24.37
CA THR A 400 11.65 9.37 23.30
C THR A 400 11.21 8.96 21.89
N ARG A 401 11.16 9.93 20.98
CA ARG A 401 10.88 9.74 19.56
C ARG A 401 11.91 8.79 18.93
N PRO A 402 11.47 7.83 18.10
CA PRO A 402 12.41 7.05 17.30
C PRO A 402 13.26 7.93 16.40
N THR A 403 14.55 7.63 16.28
CA THR A 403 15.47 8.31 15.36
C THR A 403 15.43 7.72 13.95
N GLU A 404 14.92 6.51 13.79
CA GLU A 404 14.89 5.77 12.53
C GLU A 404 13.58 4.99 12.34
N PRO A 405 13.21 4.66 11.09
CA PRO A 405 12.07 3.79 10.79
C PRO A 405 12.21 2.39 11.37
N ASN A 406 11.08 1.72 11.61
CA ASN A 406 11.05 0.35 12.08
C ASN A 406 11.54 -0.63 10.99
N ARG A 407 12.34 -1.62 11.42
CA ARG A 407 12.97 -2.63 10.55
C ARG A 407 12.30 -4.01 10.63
N TYR A 408 11.40 -4.20 11.58
CA TYR A 408 10.71 -5.47 11.77
C TYR A 408 9.44 -5.53 10.92
N PRO A 409 8.95 -6.74 10.58
CA PRO A 409 7.65 -6.90 9.96
C PRO A 409 6.57 -6.18 10.76
N ARG A 410 5.73 -5.40 10.07
CA ARG A 410 4.65 -4.63 10.68
C ARG A 410 3.48 -5.55 10.96
N SER A 411 2.88 -5.38 12.13
CA SER A 411 1.57 -5.93 12.44
C SER A 411 0.57 -4.78 12.44
N MET A 412 -0.61 -5.01 11.84
CA MET A 412 -1.66 -4.00 11.77
C MET A 412 -2.02 -3.52 13.18
N ASN A 413 -1.98 -2.22 13.40
CA ASN A 413 -2.19 -1.56 14.69
C ASN A 413 -1.25 -2.03 15.81
N GLY A 414 -0.09 -2.60 15.44
CA GLY A 414 0.91 -3.07 16.36
C GLY A 414 1.90 -2.00 16.81
N PRO A 415 2.81 -2.36 17.74
CA PRO A 415 3.87 -1.46 18.19
C PRO A 415 4.87 -1.10 17.07
N GLU A 416 5.03 -1.96 16.06
CA GLU A 416 5.88 -1.72 14.89
C GLU A 416 5.33 -0.61 14.00
N GLU A 417 4.02 -0.58 13.71
CA GLU A 417 3.39 0.51 12.97
C GLU A 417 3.36 1.79 13.79
N ALA A 418 3.08 1.67 15.10
CA ALA A 418 3.15 2.82 16.00
C ALA A 418 4.54 3.46 16.00
N HIS A 419 5.61 2.66 15.88
CA HIS A 419 6.97 3.17 15.77
C HIS A 419 7.18 4.02 14.52
N ASP A 420 6.70 3.57 13.35
CA ASP A 420 6.84 4.35 12.11
C ASP A 420 6.03 5.65 12.16
N TYR A 421 4.80 5.59 12.67
CA TYR A 421 3.98 6.79 12.88
C TYR A 421 4.70 7.80 13.76
N LEU A 422 5.23 7.36 14.91
CA LEU A 422 5.92 8.21 15.88
C LEU A 422 7.25 8.75 15.33
N TRP A 423 7.97 7.96 14.54
CA TRP A 423 9.16 8.45 13.83
C TRP A 423 8.83 9.68 12.98
N ILE A 424 7.64 9.73 12.36
CA ILE A 424 7.22 10.83 11.51
C ILE A 424 6.56 11.98 12.29
N SER A 425 5.80 11.72 13.34
CA SER A 425 4.83 12.70 13.88
C SER A 425 4.84 12.93 15.40
N GLN A 426 5.68 12.24 16.17
CA GLN A 426 5.58 12.29 17.64
C GLN A 426 5.69 13.72 18.21
N ASP A 427 6.62 14.52 17.71
CA ASP A 427 6.82 15.93 18.06
C ASP A 427 5.58 16.79 17.78
N LEU A 428 4.77 16.45 16.76
CA LEU A 428 3.52 17.16 16.45
C LEU A 428 2.45 16.97 17.54
N TRP A 429 2.55 15.88 18.31
CA TRP A 429 1.70 15.61 19.47
C TRP A 429 2.27 16.12 20.79
N GLU A 430 3.56 16.46 20.83
CA GLU A 430 4.26 16.94 22.03
C GLU A 430 4.12 18.44 22.26
N THR A 431 3.47 19.16 21.33
CA THR A 431 3.06 20.55 21.55
C THR A 431 2.14 20.64 22.76
N GLU A 432 2.26 21.72 23.54
CA GLU A 432 1.59 21.84 24.84
C GLU A 432 0.07 21.68 24.74
N ASP A 433 -0.54 22.30 23.72
CA ASP A 433 -1.97 22.18 23.39
C ASP A 433 -2.39 20.74 23.09
N ALA A 434 -1.72 20.07 22.15
CA ALA A 434 -2.10 18.73 21.69
C ALA A 434 -1.85 17.67 22.77
N TRP A 435 -0.73 17.77 23.50
CA TRP A 435 -0.40 16.86 24.58
C TRP A 435 -1.40 17.00 25.73
N ASN A 436 -1.70 18.23 26.17
CA ASN A 436 -2.64 18.49 27.26
C ASN A 436 -4.05 18.04 26.88
N TRP A 437 -4.50 18.31 25.66
CA TRP A 437 -5.78 17.85 25.14
C TRP A 437 -5.89 16.32 25.18
N ALA A 438 -4.91 15.61 24.59
CA ALA A 438 -4.93 14.15 24.55
C ALA A 438 -4.79 13.52 25.95
N ASN A 439 -4.03 14.13 26.86
CA ASN A 439 -3.78 13.61 28.20
C ASN A 439 -4.94 13.86 29.18
N THR A 440 -5.74 14.91 28.97
CA THR A 440 -6.89 15.24 29.82
C THR A 440 -8.21 14.64 29.31
N ASN A 441 -8.27 14.21 28.04
CA ASN A 441 -9.47 13.62 27.45
C ASN A 441 -9.96 12.36 28.22
N PRO A 442 -11.20 12.34 28.73
CA PRO A 442 -11.69 11.27 29.60
C PRO A 442 -11.78 9.91 28.90
N ASP A 443 -12.18 9.89 27.62
CA ASP A 443 -12.32 8.66 26.84
C ASP A 443 -10.97 8.02 26.52
N ALA A 444 -9.99 8.84 26.14
CA ALA A 444 -8.63 8.40 25.93
C ALA A 444 -8.03 7.86 27.23
N ARG A 445 -8.16 8.58 28.34
CA ARG A 445 -7.66 8.15 29.66
C ARG A 445 -8.31 6.84 30.11
N ALA A 446 -9.62 6.68 29.93
CA ALA A 446 -10.33 5.46 30.29
C ALA A 446 -9.79 4.22 29.56
N THR A 447 -9.30 4.40 28.33
CA THR A 447 -8.74 3.33 27.49
C THR A 447 -7.26 3.08 27.78
N LEU A 448 -6.48 4.13 28.03
CA LEU A 448 -5.02 4.07 28.12
C LEU A 448 -4.49 3.76 29.52
N LEU A 449 -5.21 4.17 30.58
CA LEU A 449 -4.80 3.93 31.97
C LEU A 449 -4.94 2.46 32.34
N LYS A 450 -3.86 1.88 32.83
CA LYS A 450 -3.82 0.46 33.18
C LYS A 450 -4.29 0.23 34.61
N THR A 451 -4.88 -0.95 34.81
CA THR A 451 -5.13 -1.50 36.15
C THR A 451 -4.01 -2.46 36.50
N CYS A 452 -3.60 -2.48 37.77
CA CYS A 452 -2.53 -3.35 38.24
C CYS A 452 -2.85 -4.81 37.89
N SER A 453 -1.88 -5.51 37.30
CA SER A 453 -2.09 -6.89 36.81
C SER A 453 -2.26 -7.91 37.94
N ARG A 454 -1.95 -7.57 39.20
CA ARG A 454 -2.14 -8.44 40.36
C ARG A 454 -3.63 -8.60 40.67
N GLY A 455 -4.08 -9.85 40.73
CA GLY A 455 -5.44 -10.17 41.19
C GLY A 455 -5.70 -9.64 42.61
N GLY A 456 -6.83 -8.96 42.80
CA GLY A 456 -7.23 -8.39 44.09
C GLY A 456 -6.56 -7.05 44.48
N CYS A 457 -5.76 -6.42 43.60
CA CYS A 457 -5.22 -5.08 43.87
C CYS A 457 -6.19 -3.97 43.48
N GLY A 458 -6.71 -3.99 42.25
CA GLY A 458 -7.69 -3.00 41.75
C GLY A 458 -7.14 -1.58 41.49
N VAL A 459 -5.90 -1.26 41.89
CA VAL A 459 -5.30 0.06 41.70
C VAL A 459 -5.17 0.39 40.20
N LYS A 460 -5.68 1.56 39.81
CA LYS A 460 -5.56 2.13 38.47
C LYS A 460 -4.46 3.18 38.42
N GLU A 461 -3.81 3.31 37.26
CA GLU A 461 -2.84 4.38 37.00
C GLU A 461 -3.51 5.76 37.15
N ALA A 462 -2.79 6.72 37.73
CA ALA A 462 -3.21 8.13 37.76
C ALA A 462 -2.68 8.89 36.54
N SER A 463 -1.50 8.50 36.04
CA SER A 463 -0.88 9.02 34.82
C SER A 463 -0.54 7.88 33.86
N ILE A 464 -0.58 8.17 32.56
CA ILE A 464 -0.35 7.16 31.52
C ILE A 464 1.10 6.66 31.61
N ALA A 465 1.27 5.34 31.53
CA ALA A 465 2.57 4.65 31.65
C ALA A 465 3.28 4.80 33.01
N GLN A 466 2.53 5.13 34.08
CA GLN A 466 3.06 5.21 35.45
C GLN A 466 3.55 3.86 35.99
N PHE A 467 2.85 2.76 35.69
CA PHE A 467 3.17 1.46 36.26
C PHE A 467 4.41 0.83 35.63
N LYS A 468 5.21 0.20 36.47
CA LYS A 468 6.39 -0.55 36.00
C LYS A 468 5.93 -1.83 35.32
N ARG A 469 6.50 -2.11 34.15
CA ARG A 469 6.28 -3.36 33.41
C ARG A 469 7.25 -4.42 33.89
N CYS A 470 6.84 -5.69 33.84
CA CYS A 470 7.76 -6.80 34.09
C CYS A 470 8.95 -6.72 33.12
N ALA A 471 10.17 -6.61 33.64
CA ALA A 471 11.38 -6.40 32.84
C ALA A 471 11.65 -7.53 31.83
N ALA A 472 11.22 -8.75 32.17
CA ALA A 472 11.37 -9.96 31.40
C ALA A 472 10.42 -10.02 30.20
N CYS A 473 9.11 -10.11 30.45
CA CYS A 473 8.11 -10.34 29.41
C CYS A 473 7.50 -9.05 28.87
N ARG A 474 7.51 -7.96 29.64
CA ARG A 474 6.86 -6.67 29.36
C ARG A 474 5.34 -6.76 29.10
N THR A 475 4.66 -7.88 29.34
CA THR A 475 3.19 -7.99 29.13
C THR A 475 2.39 -7.32 30.23
N VAL A 476 2.77 -7.59 31.48
CA VAL A 476 2.05 -7.16 32.68
C VAL A 476 2.64 -5.87 33.25
N SER A 477 1.80 -5.12 33.95
CA SER A 477 2.17 -3.84 34.59
C SER A 477 1.68 -3.84 36.05
N TYR A 478 2.53 -3.40 36.97
CA TYR A 478 2.26 -3.41 38.41
C TYR A 478 2.40 -2.01 39.01
N CYS A 479 1.51 -1.68 39.95
CA CYS A 479 1.59 -0.44 40.70
C CYS A 479 2.81 -0.37 41.63
N SER A 480 3.33 -1.53 42.07
CA SER A 480 4.49 -1.61 42.95
C SER A 480 5.26 -2.93 42.78
N VAL A 481 6.49 -2.97 43.30
CA VAL A 481 7.34 -4.16 43.27
C VAL A 481 6.76 -5.26 44.18
N GLU A 482 6.09 -4.90 45.26
CA GLU A 482 5.40 -5.81 46.17
C GLU A 482 4.27 -6.52 45.42
N CYS A 483 3.48 -5.79 44.62
CA CYS A 483 2.44 -6.40 43.81
C CYS A 483 3.00 -7.39 42.79
N GLN A 484 4.15 -7.08 42.19
CA GLN A 484 4.84 -8.01 41.29
C GLN A 484 5.31 -9.28 42.01
N LYS A 485 5.89 -9.15 43.22
CA LYS A 485 6.34 -10.30 44.03
C LYS A 485 5.18 -11.21 44.42
N LEU A 486 4.06 -10.62 44.84
CA LEU A 486 2.85 -11.35 45.23
C LEU A 486 2.22 -12.08 44.03
N ASP A 487 2.20 -11.47 42.84
CA ASP A 487 1.65 -12.08 41.62
C ASP A 487 2.61 -13.09 40.96
N TRP A 488 3.87 -13.15 41.39
CA TRP A 488 4.93 -13.92 40.71
C TRP A 488 4.60 -15.41 40.54
N LYS A 489 4.00 -16.05 41.56
CA LYS A 489 3.60 -17.46 41.48
C LYS A 489 2.64 -17.72 40.31
N ARG A 490 1.70 -16.80 40.06
CA ARG A 490 0.73 -16.87 38.95
C ARG A 490 1.35 -16.43 37.61
N HIS A 491 2.16 -15.38 37.62
CA HIS A 491 2.72 -14.78 36.40
C HIS A 491 3.91 -15.55 35.80
N LYS A 492 4.75 -16.18 36.63
CA LYS A 492 6.01 -16.82 36.21
C LYS A 492 5.86 -17.77 35.01
N PRO A 493 4.85 -18.67 34.93
CA PRO A 493 4.70 -19.58 33.79
C PRO A 493 4.54 -18.83 32.46
N SER A 494 3.59 -17.89 32.39
CA SER A 494 3.35 -17.09 31.18
C SER A 494 4.53 -16.18 30.84
N CYS A 495 5.24 -15.68 31.86
CA CYS A 495 6.47 -14.89 31.65
C CYS A 495 7.57 -15.71 30.95
N GLN A 496 7.80 -16.94 31.42
CA GLN A 496 8.83 -17.84 30.85
C GLN A 496 8.49 -18.28 29.44
N GLU A 497 7.22 -18.57 29.15
CA GLU A 497 6.75 -18.89 27.80
C GLU A 497 7.01 -17.74 26.83
N ARG A 498 6.66 -16.51 27.22
CA ARG A 498 6.93 -15.30 26.43
C ARG A 498 8.41 -15.09 26.18
N GLN A 499 9.27 -15.36 27.18
CA GLN A 499 10.72 -15.29 27.01
C GLN A 499 11.25 -16.35 26.02
N LYS A 500 10.76 -17.59 26.09
CA LYS A 500 11.12 -18.66 25.16
C LYS A 500 10.74 -18.28 23.73
N LEU A 501 9.52 -17.78 23.52
CA LEU A 501 9.05 -17.33 22.21
C LEU A 501 9.91 -16.17 21.67
N ALA A 502 10.20 -15.17 22.51
CA ALA A 502 11.06 -14.06 22.11
C ALA A 502 12.49 -14.51 21.77
N ALA A 503 13.03 -15.50 22.48
CA ALA A 503 14.33 -16.09 22.19
C ALA A 503 14.33 -16.88 20.87
N GLN A 504 13.27 -17.65 20.59
CA GLN A 504 13.09 -18.36 19.32
C GLN A 504 13.02 -17.38 18.14
N ILE A 505 12.20 -16.33 18.24
CA ILE A 505 12.11 -15.28 17.20
C ILE A 505 13.49 -14.67 16.92
N LYS A 506 14.28 -14.40 17.98
CA LYS A 506 15.65 -13.88 17.82
C LYS A 506 16.61 -14.87 17.14
N LEU A 507 16.41 -16.18 17.30
CA LEU A 507 17.21 -17.20 16.60
C LEU A 507 16.91 -17.19 15.10
N PHE A 508 15.63 -17.10 14.70
CA PHE A 508 15.23 -16.99 13.30
C PHE A 508 15.65 -15.66 12.66
N ALA A 509 15.77 -14.59 13.45
CA ALA A 509 16.22 -13.28 12.97
C ALA A 509 17.74 -13.15 12.78
N LYS A 510 18.55 -14.12 13.24
CA LYS A 510 20.00 -14.11 12.98
C LYS A 510 20.26 -14.69 11.59
N PRO A 511 20.97 -13.97 10.69
CA PRO A 511 21.37 -14.56 9.42
C PRO A 511 22.25 -15.78 9.70
N ALA A 512 21.98 -16.89 9.01
CA ALA A 512 22.83 -18.08 9.07
C ALA A 512 24.28 -17.65 8.82
N LYS A 513 25.19 -18.03 9.72
CA LYS A 513 26.62 -17.88 9.43
C LYS A 513 26.92 -18.78 8.25
N ASP A 514 27.37 -18.20 7.14
CA ASP A 514 27.80 -18.93 5.97
C ASP A 514 28.87 -19.98 6.40
N PRO A 515 28.60 -21.29 6.22
CA PRO A 515 29.55 -22.34 6.58
C PRO A 515 30.90 -22.21 5.87
N LYS A 516 30.97 -21.44 4.76
CA LYS A 516 32.20 -21.24 3.98
C LYS A 516 33.17 -20.21 4.56
N ARG A 517 32.83 -19.52 5.66
CA ARG A 517 33.75 -18.59 6.37
C ARG A 517 34.63 -19.25 7.44
N LYS A 518 35.02 -20.50 7.23
CA LYS A 518 36.18 -21.11 7.89
C LYS A 518 37.22 -21.50 6.84
N LYS A 519 38.01 -20.53 6.41
CA LYS A 519 39.47 -20.60 6.26
C LYS A 519 39.97 -19.27 5.71
#